data_AF-A0A9D5MSV5-F1
#
_entry.id   AF-A0A9D5MSV5-F1
#
_cell.length_a   1.000
_cell.length_b   1.000
_cell.length_c   1.000
_cell.angle_alpha   90.00
_cell.angle_beta   90.00
_cell.angle_gamma   90.00
#
_symmetry.space_group_name_H-M   'P 1'
#
loop_
_entity.id
_entity.type
_entity.pdbx_description
1 polymer ?
#
loop_
_entity_poly.entity_id
_entity_poly.type
_entity_poly.pdbx_seq_one_letter_code
_entity_poly.pdbx_strand_id
1 'polypeptide(L)'
;MWRMKMKKMLNNTKTTVKILMERLTNAKKNYEKWNDSDSYFYEMRSIALEFNDYFGIGDIILSDGEKMISQGHYELGIRLILMVKEILHNVANTTLLYMRLAEYYFQSGDTEKGRECLIMLCSCVDNYEESIEFNDLTSVWEKYHHYVDGKVLLPQKVMTENHPTLPGKCSTSIAEILVLPEDELLSALSEHLNEMSVQGECLEYLNQWERTAYHIDTLCMEVNSGGFFHYLYYNGNRFAEVQRACKLVGAEKTLSLLRAIQQKFPQAKIPKNPEQIQNVLDMMDGNIDFETEDNKYYDSAEKELLGKLYQFVCENKDRFR
;
A
#
# COMPACT_ATOMS: atom_id res chain seq x y z
N MET A 1 7.64 -17.81 37.75
CA MET A 1 6.20 -18.08 37.44
C MET A 1 5.78 -17.57 36.05
N TRP A 2 6.10 -16.33 35.67
CA TRP A 2 5.71 -15.72 34.38
C TRP A 2 6.27 -16.45 33.13
N ARG A 3 7.57 -16.81 33.12
CA ARG A 3 8.20 -17.58 32.03
C ARG A 3 7.54 -18.94 31.76
N MET A 4 7.01 -19.59 32.80
CA MET A 4 6.36 -20.90 32.70
C MET A 4 4.95 -20.78 32.12
N LYS A 5 4.21 -19.73 32.50
CA LYS A 5 2.92 -19.36 31.87
C LYS A 5 3.11 -19.01 30.39
N MET A 6 4.13 -18.22 30.03
CA MET A 6 4.41 -17.92 28.61
C MET A 6 4.79 -19.15 27.79
N LYS A 7 5.63 -20.06 28.30
CA LYS A 7 5.93 -21.32 27.60
C LYS A 7 4.69 -22.19 27.38
N LYS A 8 3.78 -22.26 28.36
CA LYS A 8 2.53 -23.02 28.23
C LYS A 8 1.59 -22.39 27.18
N MET A 9 1.46 -21.05 27.17
CA MET A 9 0.68 -20.35 26.14
C MET A 9 1.26 -20.58 24.74
N LEU A 10 2.58 -20.42 24.57
CA LEU A 10 3.26 -20.67 23.29
C LEU A 10 3.09 -22.12 22.79
N ASN A 11 3.18 -23.11 23.68
CA ASN A 11 2.98 -24.51 23.30
C ASN A 11 1.53 -24.81 22.90
N ASN A 12 0.56 -24.19 23.57
CA ASN A 12 -0.85 -24.30 23.18
C ASN A 12 -1.08 -23.69 21.79
N THR A 13 -0.56 -22.48 21.55
CA THR A 13 -0.66 -21.84 20.23
C THR A 13 -0.05 -22.70 19.13
N LYS A 14 1.17 -23.23 19.33
CA LYS A 14 1.81 -24.13 18.35
C LYS A 14 0.97 -25.38 18.05
N THR A 15 0.31 -25.93 19.06
CA THR A 15 -0.54 -27.11 18.89
C THR A 15 -1.80 -26.77 18.11
N THR A 16 -2.47 -25.66 18.43
CA THR A 16 -3.64 -25.16 17.70
C THR A 16 -3.31 -24.89 16.23
N VAL A 17 -2.18 -24.22 15.95
CA VAL A 17 -1.71 -23.96 14.57
C VAL A 17 -1.49 -25.25 13.81
N LYS A 18 -0.86 -26.25 14.43
CA LYS A 18 -0.63 -27.55 13.79
C LYS A 18 -1.94 -28.22 13.40
N ILE A 19 -2.92 -28.25 14.31
CA ILE A 19 -4.24 -28.85 14.05
C ILE A 19 -4.95 -28.12 12.92
N LEU A 20 -4.96 -26.79 12.96
CA LEU A 20 -5.55 -25.96 11.90
C LEU A 20 -4.95 -26.28 10.53
N MET A 21 -3.61 -26.27 10.43
CA MET A 21 -2.92 -26.52 9.16
C MET A 21 -3.14 -27.95 8.65
N GLU A 22 -3.24 -28.93 9.54
CA GLU A 22 -3.54 -30.32 9.18
C GLU A 22 -4.96 -30.47 8.62
N ARG A 23 -5.95 -29.81 9.25
CA ARG A 23 -7.34 -29.79 8.75
C ARG A 23 -7.47 -29.12 7.40
N LEU A 24 -6.87 -27.93 7.22
CA LEU A 24 -6.85 -27.23 5.94
C LEU A 24 -6.21 -28.09 4.84
N THR A 25 -5.09 -28.74 5.14
CA THR A 25 -4.40 -29.64 4.21
C THR A 25 -5.28 -30.83 3.82
N ASN A 26 -5.98 -31.43 4.79
CA ASN A 26 -6.86 -32.57 4.53
C ASN A 26 -8.09 -32.16 3.71
N ALA A 27 -8.71 -31.01 4.02
CA ALA A 27 -9.83 -30.46 3.24
C ALA A 27 -9.44 -30.30 1.77
N LYS A 28 -8.26 -29.72 1.52
CA LYS A 28 -7.73 -29.51 0.16
C LYS A 28 -7.42 -30.81 -0.57
N LYS A 29 -6.76 -31.77 0.09
CA LYS A 29 -6.50 -33.10 -0.51
C LYS A 29 -7.80 -33.82 -0.88
N ASN A 30 -8.83 -33.71 -0.04
CA ASN A 30 -10.12 -34.29 -0.32
C ASN A 30 -10.78 -33.61 -1.52
N TYR A 31 -10.72 -32.28 -1.59
CA TYR A 31 -11.19 -31.54 -2.76
C TYR A 31 -10.45 -31.97 -4.04
N GLU A 32 -9.12 -32.01 -4.04
CA GLU A 32 -8.31 -32.43 -5.20
C GLU A 32 -8.61 -33.86 -5.64
N LYS A 33 -8.90 -34.76 -4.69
CA LYS A 33 -9.21 -36.16 -4.97
C LYS A 33 -10.60 -36.37 -5.56
N TRP A 34 -11.59 -35.64 -5.05
CA TRP A 34 -13.01 -35.91 -5.34
C TRP A 34 -13.70 -34.84 -6.18
N ASN A 35 -13.08 -33.67 -6.32
CA ASN A 35 -13.62 -32.49 -6.99
C ASN A 35 -15.03 -32.10 -6.48
N ASP A 36 -15.25 -32.26 -5.17
CA ASP A 36 -16.51 -31.97 -4.50
C ASP A 36 -16.44 -30.59 -3.81
N SER A 37 -16.94 -29.58 -4.50
CA SER A 37 -16.95 -28.18 -4.03
C SER A 37 -17.80 -27.97 -2.78
N ASP A 38 -18.91 -28.70 -2.63
CA ASP A 38 -19.81 -28.53 -1.49
C ASP A 38 -19.19 -29.10 -0.22
N SER A 39 -18.66 -30.32 -0.29
CA SER A 39 -17.94 -30.93 0.83
C SER A 39 -16.76 -30.08 1.27
N TYR A 40 -15.99 -29.53 0.31
CA TYR A 40 -14.89 -28.62 0.63
C TYR A 40 -15.37 -27.34 1.31
N PHE A 41 -16.42 -26.69 0.79
CA PHE A 41 -16.98 -25.49 1.40
C PHE A 41 -17.45 -25.73 2.84
N TYR A 42 -18.16 -26.81 3.11
CA TYR A 42 -18.64 -27.12 4.46
C TYR A 42 -17.50 -27.41 5.44
N GLU A 43 -16.45 -28.11 4.99
CA GLU A 43 -15.26 -28.33 5.81
C GLU A 43 -14.56 -27.00 6.12
N MET A 44 -14.36 -26.14 5.13
CA MET A 44 -13.77 -24.80 5.31
C MET A 44 -14.60 -23.94 6.27
N ARG A 45 -15.94 -24.03 6.20
CA ARG A 45 -16.84 -23.35 7.13
C ARG A 45 -16.73 -23.87 8.55
N SER A 46 -16.65 -25.19 8.71
CA SER A 46 -16.43 -25.81 10.03
C SER A 46 -15.11 -25.34 10.63
N ILE A 47 -14.03 -25.31 9.83
CA ILE A 47 -12.73 -24.80 10.25
C ILE A 47 -12.85 -23.32 10.66
N ALA A 48 -13.47 -22.48 9.83
CA ALA A 48 -13.62 -21.05 10.12
C ALA A 48 -14.34 -20.79 11.46
N LEU A 49 -15.39 -21.56 11.75
CA LEU A 49 -16.15 -21.45 13.01
C LEU A 49 -15.34 -21.91 14.23
N GLU A 50 -14.59 -23.01 14.09
CA GLU A 50 -13.78 -23.55 15.19
C GLU A 50 -12.58 -22.67 15.53
N PHE A 51 -12.01 -22.00 14.53
CA PHE A 51 -10.79 -21.20 14.65
C PHE A 51 -11.04 -19.70 14.46
N ASN A 52 -12.26 -19.20 14.68
CA ASN A 52 -12.62 -17.79 14.43
C ASN A 52 -11.77 -16.77 15.22
N ASP A 53 -11.29 -17.15 16.42
CA ASP A 53 -10.41 -16.34 17.27
C ASP A 53 -8.94 -16.39 16.82
N TYR A 54 -8.59 -17.26 15.87
CA TYR A 54 -7.23 -17.41 15.38
C TYR A 54 -6.89 -16.35 14.34
N PHE A 55 -5.98 -15.44 14.70
CA PHE A 55 -5.50 -14.40 13.80
C PHE A 55 -4.93 -15.01 12.50
N GLY A 56 -5.47 -14.59 11.35
CA GLY A 56 -5.04 -15.02 10.03
C GLY A 56 -5.86 -16.15 9.40
N ILE A 57 -6.82 -16.76 10.09
CA ILE A 57 -7.70 -17.76 9.44
C ILE A 57 -8.47 -17.17 8.25
N GLY A 58 -8.93 -15.91 8.39
CA GLY A 58 -9.61 -15.20 7.32
C GLY A 58 -8.73 -15.04 6.09
N ASP A 59 -7.47 -14.63 6.27
CA ASP A 59 -6.53 -14.42 5.16
C ASP A 59 -6.18 -15.74 4.46
N ILE A 60 -6.07 -16.85 5.20
CA ILE A 60 -5.84 -18.18 4.61
C ILE A 60 -7.02 -18.58 3.73
N ILE A 61 -8.25 -18.45 4.23
CA ILE A 61 -9.46 -18.83 3.50
C ILE A 61 -9.68 -17.91 2.29
N LEU A 62 -9.41 -16.60 2.43
CA LEU A 62 -9.46 -15.67 1.31
C LEU A 62 -8.44 -16.03 0.23
N SER A 63 -7.21 -16.37 0.61
CA SER A 63 -6.18 -16.79 -0.33
C SER A 63 -6.57 -18.07 -1.07
N ASP A 64 -7.18 -19.05 -0.38
CA ASP A 64 -7.71 -20.24 -1.02
C ASP A 64 -8.90 -19.90 -1.95
N GLY A 65 -9.79 -18.99 -1.56
CA GLY A 65 -10.90 -18.51 -2.40
C GLY A 65 -10.42 -17.84 -3.70
N GLU A 66 -9.41 -16.97 -3.58
CA GLU A 66 -8.74 -16.33 -4.71
C GLU A 66 -8.06 -17.37 -5.63
N LYS A 67 -7.40 -18.36 -5.03
CA LYS A 67 -6.83 -19.47 -5.79
C LYS A 67 -7.90 -20.22 -6.57
N MET A 68 -9.06 -20.51 -5.98
CA MET A 68 -10.17 -21.16 -6.69
C MET A 68 -10.66 -20.33 -7.88
N ILE A 69 -10.79 -19.01 -7.73
CA ILE A 69 -11.16 -18.09 -8.81
C ILE A 69 -10.15 -18.17 -9.96
N SER A 70 -8.85 -18.04 -9.67
CA SER A 70 -7.78 -18.12 -10.69
C SER A 70 -7.71 -19.47 -11.43
N GLN A 71 -8.22 -20.54 -10.80
CA GLN A 71 -8.30 -21.88 -11.39
C GLN A 71 -9.61 -22.12 -12.17
N GLY A 72 -10.47 -21.11 -12.30
CA GLY A 72 -11.75 -21.22 -13.01
C GLY A 72 -12.93 -21.72 -12.15
N HIS A 73 -12.72 -21.92 -10.85
CA HIS A 73 -13.77 -22.30 -9.90
C HIS A 73 -14.41 -21.07 -9.24
N TYR A 74 -14.91 -20.15 -10.05
CA TYR A 74 -15.38 -18.83 -9.61
C TYR A 74 -16.42 -18.90 -8.49
N GLU A 75 -17.49 -19.68 -8.68
CA GLU A 75 -18.58 -19.83 -7.70
C GLU A 75 -18.09 -20.33 -6.33
N LEU A 76 -17.20 -21.34 -6.31
CA LEU A 76 -16.64 -21.85 -5.07
C LEU A 76 -15.76 -20.81 -4.39
N GLY A 77 -14.91 -20.10 -5.15
CA GLY A 77 -14.06 -19.06 -4.61
C GLY A 77 -14.86 -17.91 -3.99
N ILE A 78 -15.91 -17.43 -4.67
CA ILE A 78 -16.81 -16.39 -4.12
C ILE A 78 -17.54 -16.88 -2.87
N ARG A 79 -18.01 -18.14 -2.83
CA ARG A 79 -18.63 -18.71 -1.62
C ARG A 79 -17.68 -18.65 -0.42
N LEU A 80 -16.41 -18.99 -0.60
CA LEU A 80 -15.41 -18.90 0.48
C LEU A 80 -15.19 -17.45 0.93
N ILE A 81 -15.13 -16.49 0.00
CA ILE A 81 -14.96 -15.07 0.30
C ILE A 81 -16.18 -14.50 1.06
N LEU A 82 -17.40 -14.83 0.62
CA LEU A 82 -18.63 -14.46 1.32
C LEU A 82 -18.68 -15.04 2.74
N MET A 83 -18.28 -16.30 2.90
CA MET A 83 -18.20 -16.94 4.20
C MET A 83 -17.23 -16.23 5.14
N VAL A 84 -16.08 -15.76 4.64
CA VAL A 84 -15.15 -14.95 5.43
C VAL A 84 -15.82 -13.66 5.90
N LYS A 85 -16.53 -12.94 5.02
CA LYS A 85 -17.27 -11.72 5.40
C LYS A 85 -18.30 -11.98 6.50
N GLU A 86 -19.02 -13.10 6.43
CA GLU A 86 -20.12 -13.43 7.34
C GLU A 86 -19.64 -13.91 8.72
N ILE A 87 -18.55 -14.70 8.75
CA ILE A 87 -18.14 -15.43 9.96
C ILE A 87 -16.98 -14.74 10.68
N LEU A 88 -16.10 -14.06 9.94
CA LEU A 88 -14.84 -13.58 10.48
C LEU A 88 -14.84 -12.07 10.59
N HIS A 89 -14.79 -11.59 11.83
CA HIS A 89 -14.75 -10.15 12.13
C HIS A 89 -13.36 -9.53 11.99
N ASN A 90 -12.31 -10.35 11.84
CA ASN A 90 -10.92 -9.88 11.77
C ASN A 90 -10.21 -10.50 10.57
N VAL A 91 -10.18 -9.73 9.48
CA VAL A 91 -9.54 -10.08 8.21
C VAL A 91 -8.51 -9.01 7.93
N ALA A 92 -7.24 -9.39 7.76
CA ALA A 92 -6.18 -8.41 7.50
C ALA A 92 -6.22 -7.94 6.04
N ASN A 93 -6.48 -8.84 5.09
CA ASN A 93 -6.57 -8.52 3.67
C ASN A 93 -7.99 -8.08 3.25
N THR A 94 -8.42 -6.95 3.82
CA THR A 94 -9.70 -6.30 3.47
C THR A 94 -9.78 -5.91 1.99
N THR A 95 -8.63 -5.61 1.36
CA THR A 95 -8.57 -5.27 -0.06
C THR A 95 -9.06 -6.40 -0.95
N LEU A 96 -8.47 -7.59 -0.82
CA LEU A 96 -8.88 -8.76 -1.57
C LEU A 96 -10.36 -9.09 -1.35
N LEU A 97 -10.80 -9.04 -0.08
CA LEU A 97 -12.18 -9.31 0.30
C LEU A 97 -13.16 -8.37 -0.43
N TYR A 98 -13.01 -7.06 -0.25
CA TYR A 98 -13.98 -6.10 -0.77
C TYR A 98 -13.91 -5.96 -2.29
N MET A 99 -12.74 -6.09 -2.91
CA MET A 99 -12.61 -6.05 -4.37
C MET A 99 -13.28 -7.23 -5.06
N ARG A 100 -13.09 -8.47 -4.57
CA ARG A 100 -13.73 -9.65 -5.17
C ARG A 100 -15.23 -9.67 -4.94
N LEU A 101 -15.70 -9.19 -3.80
CA LEU A 101 -17.13 -9.02 -3.56
C LEU A 101 -17.73 -7.94 -4.46
N ALA A 102 -17.04 -6.81 -4.64
CA ALA A 102 -17.49 -5.77 -5.55
C ALA A 102 -17.65 -6.33 -6.97
N GLU A 103 -16.63 -7.03 -7.47
CA GLU A 103 -16.67 -7.67 -8.77
C GLU A 103 -17.86 -8.63 -8.92
N TYR A 104 -18.08 -9.51 -7.94
CA TYR A 104 -19.20 -10.44 -7.93
C TYR A 104 -20.55 -9.73 -7.99
N TYR A 105 -20.74 -8.67 -7.19
CA TYR A 105 -22.00 -7.93 -7.19
C TYR A 105 -22.24 -7.19 -8.51
N PHE A 106 -21.21 -6.59 -9.11
CA PHE A 106 -21.34 -5.99 -10.44
C PHE A 106 -21.66 -7.03 -11.52
N GLN A 107 -21.00 -8.20 -11.50
CA GLN A 107 -21.26 -9.26 -12.47
C GLN A 107 -22.67 -9.85 -12.34
N SER A 108 -23.23 -9.87 -11.12
CA SER A 108 -24.61 -10.31 -10.86
C SER A 108 -25.67 -9.22 -11.07
N GLY A 109 -25.26 -7.99 -11.40
CA GLY A 109 -26.14 -6.85 -11.63
C GLY A 109 -26.55 -6.07 -10.38
N ASP A 110 -26.10 -6.48 -9.18
CA ASP A 110 -26.33 -5.79 -7.91
C ASP A 110 -25.34 -4.61 -7.75
N THR A 111 -25.57 -3.57 -8.53
CA THR A 111 -24.69 -2.39 -8.61
C THR A 111 -24.56 -1.67 -7.26
N GLU A 112 -25.62 -1.68 -6.44
CA GLU A 112 -25.63 -1.04 -5.14
C GLU A 112 -24.67 -1.72 -4.16
N LYS A 113 -24.75 -3.05 -4.01
CA LYS A 113 -23.81 -3.80 -3.16
C LYS A 113 -22.38 -3.77 -3.69
N GLY A 114 -22.22 -3.76 -5.03
CA GLY A 114 -20.90 -3.59 -5.65
C GLY A 114 -20.25 -2.27 -5.22
N ARG A 115 -21.02 -1.18 -5.29
CA ARG A 115 -20.57 0.15 -4.85
C ARG A 115 -20.30 0.22 -3.35
N GLU A 116 -21.15 -0.39 -2.51
CA GLU A 116 -20.90 -0.45 -1.06
C GLU A 116 -19.56 -1.12 -0.74
N CYS A 117 -19.23 -2.22 -1.43
CA CYS A 117 -17.95 -2.90 -1.24
C CYS A 117 -16.75 -2.00 -1.62
N LEU A 118 -16.83 -1.26 -2.72
CA LEU A 118 -15.78 -0.31 -3.09
C LEU A 118 -15.65 0.85 -2.09
N ILE A 119 -16.75 1.36 -1.54
CA ILE A 119 -16.71 2.38 -0.49
C ILE A 119 -16.03 1.83 0.78
N MET A 120 -16.37 0.60 1.18
CA MET A 120 -15.74 -0.06 2.33
C MET A 120 -14.25 -0.26 2.12
N LEU A 121 -13.82 -0.69 0.93
CA LEU A 121 -12.41 -0.79 0.55
C LEU A 121 -11.68 0.53 0.79
N CYS A 122 -12.19 1.62 0.21
CA CYS A 122 -11.54 2.93 0.30
C CYS A 122 -11.55 3.51 1.73
N SER A 123 -12.49 3.07 2.57
CA SER A 123 -12.61 3.55 3.96
C SER A 123 -11.75 2.76 4.95
N CYS A 124 -11.39 1.52 4.62
CA CYS A 124 -10.68 0.62 5.53
C CYS A 124 -9.18 0.53 5.28
N VAL A 125 -8.67 1.12 4.19
CA VAL A 125 -7.27 0.98 3.79
C VAL A 125 -6.71 2.36 3.43
N ASP A 126 -5.73 2.83 4.22
CA ASP A 126 -5.11 4.16 4.08
C ASP A 126 -4.53 4.40 2.66
N ASN A 127 -4.05 3.33 2.00
CA ASN A 127 -3.58 3.34 0.61
C ASN A 127 -4.19 2.16 -0.15
N TYR A 128 -5.49 2.24 -0.41
CA TYR A 128 -6.20 1.16 -1.11
C TYR A 128 -5.63 0.92 -2.52
N GLU A 129 -5.11 1.94 -3.22
CA GLU A 129 -4.51 1.76 -4.54
C GLU A 129 -3.26 0.86 -4.52
N GLU A 130 -2.30 1.12 -3.62
CA GLU A 130 -1.12 0.26 -3.45
C GLU A 130 -1.51 -1.16 -3.00
N SER A 131 -2.55 -1.27 -2.17
CA SER A 131 -3.06 -2.56 -1.75
C SER A 131 -3.74 -3.33 -2.90
N ILE A 132 -4.44 -2.65 -3.80
CA ILE A 132 -5.05 -3.25 -5.00
C ILE A 132 -3.94 -3.79 -5.91
N GLU A 133 -2.89 -3.00 -6.15
CA GLU A 133 -1.74 -3.42 -6.96
C GLU A 133 -1.02 -4.62 -6.32
N PHE A 134 -0.78 -4.58 -5.01
CA PHE A 134 -0.16 -5.69 -4.27
C PHE A 134 -0.94 -7.00 -4.40
N ASN A 135 -2.27 -6.93 -4.53
CA ASN A 135 -3.14 -8.10 -4.68
C ASN A 135 -3.40 -8.48 -6.15
N ASP A 136 -2.77 -7.81 -7.13
CA ASP A 136 -3.00 -8.02 -8.57
C ASP A 136 -4.47 -7.80 -8.99
N LEU A 137 -5.12 -6.80 -8.37
CA LEU A 137 -6.54 -6.48 -8.59
C LEU A 137 -6.75 -5.19 -9.40
N THR A 138 -5.70 -4.65 -10.01
CA THR A 138 -5.75 -3.40 -10.79
C THR A 138 -6.76 -3.46 -11.92
N SER A 139 -6.83 -4.59 -12.65
CA SER A 139 -7.80 -4.76 -13.75
C SER A 139 -9.25 -4.74 -13.26
N VAL A 140 -9.52 -5.28 -12.07
CA VAL A 140 -10.84 -5.24 -11.44
C VAL A 140 -11.18 -3.81 -11.01
N TRP A 141 -10.21 -3.09 -10.44
CA TRP A 141 -10.39 -1.69 -10.03
C TRP A 141 -10.66 -0.78 -11.22
N GLU A 142 -9.84 -0.85 -12.26
CA GLU A 142 -10.00 -0.05 -13.49
C GLU A 142 -11.39 -0.25 -14.10
N LYS A 143 -11.94 -1.46 -14.04
CA LYS A 143 -13.28 -1.77 -14.53
C LYS A 143 -14.40 -1.10 -13.74
N TYR A 144 -14.25 -0.88 -12.43
CA TYR A 144 -15.38 -0.50 -11.55
C TYR A 144 -15.19 0.77 -10.71
N HIS A 145 -14.00 1.37 -10.67
CA HIS A 145 -13.74 2.55 -9.83
C HIS A 145 -14.67 3.74 -10.10
N HIS A 146 -15.12 3.92 -11.35
CA HIS A 146 -16.06 4.97 -11.74
C HIS A 146 -17.39 4.97 -10.96
N TYR A 147 -17.76 3.88 -10.29
CA TYR A 147 -18.93 3.82 -9.39
C TYR A 147 -18.71 4.54 -8.04
N VAL A 148 -17.46 4.84 -7.69
CA VAL A 148 -17.07 5.53 -6.45
C VAL A 148 -16.30 6.82 -6.68
N ASP A 149 -16.04 7.22 -7.93
CA ASP A 149 -15.46 8.52 -8.26
C ASP A 149 -16.26 9.66 -7.62
N GLY A 150 -15.54 10.57 -6.94
CA GLY A 150 -16.12 11.69 -6.19
C GLY A 150 -16.87 11.31 -4.90
N LYS A 151 -16.90 10.02 -4.53
CA LYS A 151 -17.57 9.52 -3.31
C LYS A 151 -16.67 8.75 -2.37
N VAL A 152 -15.42 8.51 -2.76
CA VAL A 152 -14.37 8.13 -1.83
C VAL A 152 -14.20 9.30 -0.86
N LEU A 153 -14.80 9.15 0.32
CA LEU A 153 -14.62 10.11 1.39
C LEU A 153 -13.14 10.09 1.76
N LEU A 154 -12.46 11.17 1.44
CA LEU A 154 -11.16 11.48 2.04
C LEU A 154 -11.30 11.28 3.55
N PRO A 155 -10.37 10.55 4.21
CA PRO A 155 -10.49 10.26 5.63
C PRO A 155 -10.79 11.55 6.38
N GLN A 156 -11.92 11.61 7.11
CA GLN A 156 -12.28 12.75 7.96
C GLN A 156 -11.40 12.81 9.22
N LYS A 157 -10.09 12.59 9.08
CA LYS A 157 -9.16 12.55 10.19
C LYS A 157 -8.74 13.97 10.55
N VAL A 158 -9.47 14.49 11.55
CA VAL A 158 -9.12 15.56 12.49
C VAL A 158 -8.48 16.79 11.84
N MET A 159 -9.35 17.71 11.41
CA MET A 159 -9.00 19.12 11.36
C MET A 159 -8.58 19.56 12.76
N THR A 160 -7.29 19.83 12.98
CA THR A 160 -6.88 20.67 14.10
C THR A 160 -6.92 22.13 13.63
N GLU A 161 -7.34 23.04 14.50
CA GLU A 161 -7.65 24.45 14.22
C GLU A 161 -6.45 25.31 13.77
N ASN A 162 -5.30 24.70 13.45
CA ASN A 162 -4.02 25.41 13.29
C ASN A 162 -3.49 25.50 11.85
N HIS A 163 -4.15 24.90 10.84
CA HIS A 163 -3.72 25.03 9.44
C HIS A 163 -4.64 25.99 8.66
N PRO A 164 -4.12 27.10 8.11
CA PRO A 164 -4.92 28.10 7.40
C PRO A 164 -5.45 27.62 6.05
N THR A 165 -4.95 26.49 5.52
CA THR A 165 -5.36 25.89 4.25
C THR A 165 -6.15 24.61 4.48
N LEU A 166 -7.35 24.55 3.90
CA LEU A 166 -8.16 23.34 3.86
C LEU A 166 -7.48 22.31 2.93
N PRO A 167 -7.30 21.04 3.36
CA PRO A 167 -6.86 19.97 2.47
C PRO A 167 -7.73 19.91 1.22
N GLY A 168 -7.12 19.67 0.06
CA GLY A 168 -7.86 19.53 -1.20
C GLY A 168 -8.28 20.84 -1.88
N LYS A 169 -7.81 22.01 -1.42
CA LYS A 169 -8.05 23.29 -2.09
C LYS A 169 -6.75 23.84 -2.68
N CYS A 170 -6.60 23.70 -4.00
CA CYS A 170 -5.45 24.21 -4.74
C CYS A 170 -5.72 25.55 -5.42
N SER A 171 -4.66 26.31 -5.61
CA SER A 171 -4.64 27.56 -6.36
C SER A 171 -4.84 27.34 -7.86
N THR A 172 -4.27 26.25 -8.40
CA THR A 172 -4.32 25.88 -9.81
C THR A 172 -4.88 24.46 -9.96
N SER A 173 -5.71 24.23 -10.98
CA SER A 173 -6.27 22.90 -11.23
C SER A 173 -5.22 21.96 -11.84
N ILE A 174 -5.32 20.67 -11.54
CA ILE A 174 -4.39 19.67 -12.11
C ILE A 174 -4.47 19.63 -13.64
N ALA A 175 -5.65 19.85 -14.22
CA ALA A 175 -5.86 19.86 -15.67
C ALA A 175 -5.08 21.00 -16.36
N GLU A 176 -4.97 22.16 -15.73
CA GLU A 176 -4.16 23.28 -16.22
C GLU A 176 -2.66 22.98 -16.12
N ILE A 177 -2.23 22.31 -15.06
CA ILE A 177 -0.82 21.94 -14.83
C ILE A 177 -0.35 20.90 -15.86
N LEU A 178 -1.17 19.88 -16.14
CA LEU A 178 -0.78 18.77 -17.01
C LEU A 178 -0.63 19.14 -18.50
N VAL A 179 -1.04 20.36 -18.89
CA VAL A 179 -0.84 20.90 -20.25
C VAL A 179 0.36 21.85 -20.36
N LEU A 180 1.04 22.14 -19.25
CA LEU A 180 2.23 22.98 -19.23
C LEU A 180 3.42 22.31 -19.96
N PRO A 181 4.38 23.11 -20.47
CA PRO A 181 5.63 22.58 -21.00
C PRO A 181 6.47 21.94 -19.89
N GLU A 182 7.43 21.09 -20.28
CA GLU A 182 8.26 20.28 -19.35
C GLU A 182 8.94 21.11 -18.26
N ASP A 183 9.46 22.28 -18.62
CA ASP A 183 10.20 23.18 -17.74
C ASP A 183 9.32 23.83 -16.65
N GLU A 184 8.01 23.95 -16.88
CA GLU A 184 7.07 24.51 -15.92
C GLU A 184 6.25 23.44 -15.18
N LEU A 185 5.98 22.31 -15.84
CA LEU A 185 5.06 21.28 -15.36
C LEU A 185 5.45 20.72 -14.00
N LEU A 186 6.72 20.33 -13.81
CA LEU A 186 7.14 19.70 -12.55
C LEU A 186 7.10 20.68 -11.37
N SER A 187 7.44 21.95 -11.60
CA SER A 187 7.37 22.99 -10.56
C SER A 187 5.92 23.26 -10.15
N ALA A 188 5.03 23.44 -11.13
CA ALA A 188 3.61 23.68 -10.86
C ALA A 188 2.94 22.45 -10.21
N LEU A 189 3.34 21.24 -10.61
CA LEU A 189 2.88 20.01 -9.98
C LEU A 189 3.36 19.90 -8.53
N SER A 190 4.62 20.24 -8.24
CA SER A 190 5.15 20.29 -6.87
C SER A 190 4.31 21.18 -5.96
N GLU A 191 4.03 22.42 -6.41
CA GLU A 191 3.19 23.37 -5.66
C GLU A 191 1.80 22.80 -5.41
N HIS A 192 1.16 22.26 -6.44
CA HIS A 192 -0.17 21.66 -6.34
C HIS A 192 -0.22 20.47 -5.37
N LEU A 193 0.76 19.56 -5.42
CA LEU A 193 0.82 18.40 -4.52
C LEU A 193 1.05 18.83 -3.07
N ASN A 194 1.87 19.85 -2.84
CA ASN A 194 2.08 20.43 -1.52
C ASN A 194 0.82 21.13 -1.00
N GLU A 195 0.08 21.86 -1.83
CA GLU A 195 -1.21 22.46 -1.45
C GLU A 195 -2.25 21.38 -1.11
N MET A 196 -2.42 20.37 -1.98
CA MET A 196 -3.35 19.25 -1.79
C MET A 196 -3.10 18.52 -0.47
N SER A 197 -1.84 18.29 -0.15
CA SER A 197 -1.42 17.50 1.00
C SER A 197 -1.11 18.31 2.26
N VAL A 198 -1.40 19.61 2.29
CA VAL A 198 -1.05 20.50 3.41
C VAL A 198 0.44 20.37 3.75
N GLN A 199 1.30 20.63 2.77
CA GLN A 199 2.75 20.53 2.87
C GLN A 199 3.21 19.12 3.31
N GLY A 200 2.51 18.09 2.83
CA GLY A 200 2.82 16.70 3.13
C GLY A 200 2.22 16.14 4.41
N GLU A 201 1.46 16.91 5.20
CA GLU A 201 0.83 16.40 6.42
C GLU A 201 -0.33 15.44 6.15
N CYS A 202 -1.01 15.61 5.01
CA CYS A 202 -2.22 14.90 4.62
C CYS A 202 -2.05 14.17 3.27
N LEU A 203 -1.12 13.22 3.18
CA LEU A 203 -0.86 12.46 1.94
C LEU A 203 -2.01 11.53 1.52
N GLU A 204 -2.98 11.27 2.39
CA GLU A 204 -4.21 10.54 2.07
C GLU A 204 -5.09 11.27 1.04
N TYR A 205 -4.86 12.57 0.83
CA TYR A 205 -5.54 13.34 -0.22
C TYR A 205 -4.98 13.08 -1.61
N LEU A 206 -3.72 12.68 -1.66
CA LEU A 206 -3.05 12.30 -2.90
C LEU A 206 -3.38 10.84 -3.23
N ASN A 207 -3.67 10.54 -4.49
CA ASN A 207 -3.73 9.17 -4.99
C ASN A 207 -2.30 8.58 -5.15
N GLN A 208 -2.19 7.34 -5.59
CA GLN A 208 -0.88 6.68 -5.75
C GLN A 208 0.07 7.38 -6.76
N TRP A 209 -0.44 7.92 -7.86
CA TRP A 209 0.37 8.60 -8.89
C TRP A 209 0.91 9.92 -8.36
N GLU A 210 0.05 10.67 -7.68
CA GLU A 210 0.38 11.92 -7.00
C GLU A 210 1.36 11.71 -5.85
N ARG A 211 1.14 10.68 -5.01
CA ARG A 211 2.09 10.32 -3.94
C ARG A 211 3.45 9.93 -4.51
N THR A 212 3.48 9.20 -5.62
CA THR A 212 4.73 8.84 -6.30
C THR A 212 5.49 10.09 -6.73
N ALA A 213 4.80 11.03 -7.38
CA ALA A 213 5.38 12.30 -7.78
C ALA A 213 5.84 13.12 -6.57
N TYR A 214 5.01 13.25 -5.53
CA TYR A 214 5.32 13.96 -4.30
C TYR A 214 6.56 13.40 -3.60
N HIS A 215 6.68 12.08 -3.48
CA HIS A 215 7.82 11.43 -2.84
C HIS A 215 9.13 11.68 -3.59
N ILE A 216 9.10 11.65 -4.92
CA ILE A 216 10.28 11.96 -5.74
C ILE A 216 10.63 13.45 -5.63
N ASP A 217 9.64 14.32 -5.74
CA ASP A 217 9.83 15.77 -5.64
C ASP A 217 10.42 16.17 -4.27
N THR A 218 9.86 15.64 -3.18
CA THR A 218 10.41 15.83 -1.83
C THR A 218 11.85 15.34 -1.73
N LEU A 219 12.18 14.17 -2.30
CA LEU A 219 13.57 13.69 -2.32
C LEU A 219 14.48 14.71 -3.02
N CYS A 220 14.08 15.19 -4.20
CA CYS A 220 14.86 16.14 -4.97
C CYS A 220 15.11 17.43 -4.19
N MET A 221 14.05 18.03 -3.64
CA MET A 221 14.13 19.28 -2.88
C MET A 221 15.07 19.15 -1.67
N GLU A 222 14.92 18.07 -0.91
CA GLU A 222 15.68 17.85 0.32
C GLU A 222 17.15 17.54 0.05
N VAL A 223 17.43 16.70 -0.95
CA VAL A 223 18.81 16.42 -1.36
C VAL A 223 19.47 17.68 -1.90
N ASN A 224 18.78 18.48 -2.72
CA ASN A 224 19.32 19.75 -3.21
C ASN A 224 19.50 20.81 -2.11
N SER A 225 18.83 20.65 -0.97
CA SER A 225 18.96 21.56 0.18
C SER A 225 20.15 21.23 1.09
N GLY A 226 20.53 19.95 1.20
CA GLY A 226 21.62 19.55 2.11
C GLY A 226 22.07 18.09 1.99
N GLY A 227 21.97 17.51 0.80
CA GLY A 227 22.33 16.12 0.51
C GLY A 227 21.37 15.10 1.12
N PHE A 228 21.71 13.82 0.97
CA PHE A 228 20.93 12.72 1.55
C PHE A 228 20.86 12.78 3.08
N PHE A 229 21.83 13.41 3.75
CA PHE A 229 21.74 13.67 5.19
C PHE A 229 20.49 14.49 5.53
N HIS A 230 20.31 15.63 4.85
CA HIS A 230 19.16 16.52 5.06
C HIS A 230 17.83 15.80 4.81
N TYR A 231 17.75 15.07 3.69
CA TYR A 231 16.58 14.25 3.39
C TYR A 231 16.27 13.22 4.48
N LEU A 232 17.27 12.46 4.95
CA LEU A 232 17.06 11.46 5.99
C LEU A 232 16.64 12.09 7.32
N TYR A 233 17.19 13.24 7.66
CA TYR A 233 16.93 13.94 8.91
C TYR A 233 15.48 14.42 9.02
N TYR A 234 14.92 14.97 7.94
CA TYR A 234 13.57 15.54 7.93
C TYR A 234 12.49 14.59 7.38
N ASN A 235 12.85 13.74 6.41
CA ASN A 235 11.91 12.91 5.64
C ASN A 235 12.28 11.42 5.59
N GLY A 236 13.27 10.97 6.37
CA GLY A 236 13.74 9.58 6.34
C GLY A 236 12.68 8.55 6.76
N ASN A 237 11.65 8.94 7.49
CA ASN A 237 10.52 8.07 7.83
C ASN A 237 9.73 7.59 6.58
N ARG A 238 9.93 8.25 5.43
CA ARG A 238 9.33 7.93 4.12
C ARG A 238 10.31 7.24 3.16
N PHE A 239 11.45 6.77 3.66
CA PHE A 239 12.52 6.23 2.82
C PHE A 239 12.06 5.04 1.96
N ALA A 240 11.26 4.15 2.53
CA ALA A 240 10.76 2.98 1.82
C ALA A 240 9.79 3.38 0.70
N GLU A 241 8.98 4.41 0.91
CA GLU A 241 8.04 4.97 -0.04
C GLU A 241 8.79 5.58 -1.22
N VAL A 242 9.86 6.36 -0.96
CA VAL A 242 10.72 6.92 -2.01
C VAL A 242 11.44 5.83 -2.83
N GLN A 243 11.91 4.74 -2.20
CA GLN A 243 12.45 3.60 -2.94
C GLN A 243 11.40 2.96 -3.86
N ARG A 244 10.15 2.81 -3.39
CA ARG A 244 9.05 2.29 -4.22
C ARG A 244 8.75 3.25 -5.38
N ALA A 245 8.69 4.55 -5.11
CA ALA A 245 8.47 5.57 -6.13
C ALA A 245 9.56 5.57 -7.20
N CYS A 246 10.85 5.56 -6.81
CA CYS A 246 11.98 5.48 -7.75
C CYS A 246 11.92 4.21 -8.62
N LYS A 247 11.55 3.07 -8.01
CA LYS A 247 11.36 1.82 -8.75
C LYS A 247 10.20 1.92 -9.75
N LEU A 248 9.07 2.50 -9.34
CA LEU A 248 7.88 2.64 -10.17
C LEU A 248 8.14 3.53 -11.39
N VAL A 249 8.86 4.64 -11.24
CA VAL A 249 9.23 5.52 -12.37
C VAL A 249 10.43 5.00 -13.17
N GLY A 250 11.08 3.92 -12.73
CA GLY A 250 12.27 3.37 -13.39
C GLY A 250 13.52 4.23 -13.27
N ALA A 251 13.67 4.99 -12.17
CA ALA A 251 14.87 5.78 -11.86
C ALA A 251 15.93 4.91 -11.16
N GLU A 252 16.55 4.03 -11.94
CA GLU A 252 17.47 3.00 -11.44
C GLU A 252 18.73 3.57 -10.79
N LYS A 253 19.28 4.69 -11.29
CA LYS A 253 20.45 5.31 -10.65
C LYS A 253 20.15 5.77 -9.24
N THR A 254 19.06 6.54 -9.05
CA THR A 254 18.63 7.00 -7.73
C THR A 254 18.29 5.83 -6.83
N LEU A 255 17.57 4.83 -7.33
CA LEU A 255 17.25 3.62 -6.56
C LEU A 255 18.52 2.89 -6.08
N SER A 256 19.56 2.83 -6.92
CA SER A 256 20.86 2.25 -6.53
C SER A 256 21.54 3.07 -5.42
N LEU A 257 21.47 4.40 -5.47
CA LEU A 257 22.02 5.27 -4.41
C LEU A 257 21.27 5.08 -3.09
N LEU A 258 19.94 5.06 -3.12
CA LEU A 258 19.11 4.79 -1.94
C LEU A 258 19.46 3.42 -1.33
N ARG A 259 19.64 2.37 -2.15
CA ARG A 259 20.09 1.07 -1.64
C ARG A 259 21.45 1.15 -0.97
N ALA A 260 22.40 1.89 -1.54
CA ALA A 260 23.74 2.08 -0.95
C ALA A 260 23.65 2.81 0.40
N ILE A 261 22.86 3.88 0.49
CA ILE A 261 22.59 4.63 1.73
C ILE A 261 22.00 3.70 2.79
N GLN A 262 21.00 2.90 2.43
CA GLN A 262 20.37 1.96 3.36
C GLN A 262 21.37 0.96 3.94
N GLN A 263 22.38 0.52 3.18
CA GLN A 263 23.44 -0.39 3.68
C GLN A 263 24.34 0.26 4.74
N LYS A 264 24.36 1.60 4.83
CA LYS A 264 25.13 2.31 5.87
C LYS A 264 24.42 2.28 7.24
N PHE A 265 23.12 2.00 7.28
CA PHE A 265 22.36 1.89 8.54
C PHE A 265 22.60 0.55 9.25
N PRO A 266 22.46 0.50 10.59
CA PRO A 266 22.54 -0.76 11.33
C PRO A 266 21.51 -1.76 10.80
N GLN A 267 21.95 -3.00 10.57
CA GLN A 267 21.12 -4.07 10.01
C GLN A 267 20.58 -3.77 8.59
N ALA A 268 21.20 -2.83 7.86
CA ALA A 268 20.78 -2.39 6.53
C ALA A 268 19.30 -1.96 6.49
N LYS A 269 18.84 -1.30 7.55
CA LYS A 269 17.45 -0.87 7.70
C LYS A 269 17.35 0.52 8.29
N ILE A 270 16.65 1.39 7.58
CA ILE A 270 16.30 2.71 8.09
C ILE A 270 15.07 2.56 9.00
N PRO A 271 15.12 3.08 10.25
CA PRO A 271 13.96 3.09 11.14
C PRO A 271 12.78 3.86 10.52
N LYS A 272 11.55 3.56 10.94
CA LYS A 272 10.35 4.33 10.53
C LYS A 272 10.07 5.53 11.43
N ASN A 273 10.60 5.53 12.66
CA ASN A 273 10.36 6.59 13.63
C ASN A 273 11.39 7.72 13.39
N PRO A 274 10.96 8.97 13.17
CA PRO A 274 11.87 10.09 12.88
C PRO A 274 12.96 10.29 13.95
N GLU A 275 12.59 10.25 15.22
CA GLU A 275 13.53 10.41 16.34
C GLU A 275 14.60 9.31 16.35
N GLN A 276 14.24 8.07 16.00
CA GLN A 276 15.22 6.99 15.86
C GLN A 276 16.18 7.20 14.68
N ILE A 277 15.68 7.74 13.57
CA ILE A 277 16.54 8.06 12.40
C ILE A 277 17.53 9.15 12.79
N GLN A 278 17.04 10.24 13.38
CA GLN A 278 17.87 11.36 13.84
C GLN A 278 18.91 10.89 14.86
N ASN A 279 18.53 10.10 15.85
CA ASN A 279 19.47 9.52 16.81
C ASN A 279 20.56 8.67 16.12
N VAL A 280 20.20 7.88 15.10
CA VAL A 280 21.18 7.11 14.33
C VAL A 280 22.11 8.05 13.56
N LEU A 281 21.59 9.07 12.89
CA LEU A 281 22.38 10.07 12.17
C LEU A 281 23.32 10.86 13.10
N ASP A 282 22.82 11.31 14.25
CA ASP A 282 23.60 12.06 15.25
C ASP A 282 24.69 11.20 15.89
N MET A 283 24.40 9.92 16.18
CA MET A 283 25.41 8.95 16.65
C MET A 283 26.45 8.62 15.58
N MET A 284 26.10 8.85 14.32
CA MET A 284 26.93 8.60 13.15
C MET A 284 27.69 9.85 12.69
N ASP A 285 27.45 11.01 13.31
CA ASP A 285 28.09 12.28 12.97
C ASP A 285 29.62 12.15 13.13
N GLY A 286 30.30 12.11 11.98
CA GLY A 286 31.74 11.85 11.84
C GLY A 286 32.16 10.48 11.29
N ASN A 287 31.27 9.48 11.19
CA ASN A 287 31.58 8.12 10.71
C ASN A 287 30.80 7.70 9.45
N ILE A 288 29.62 8.28 9.20
CA ILE A 288 28.84 7.99 7.99
C ILE A 288 28.74 9.24 7.15
N ASP A 289 29.55 9.24 6.10
CA ASP A 289 29.57 10.27 5.08
C ASP A 289 28.71 9.83 3.88
N PHE A 290 27.91 10.74 3.32
CA PHE A 290 27.09 10.54 2.13
C PHE A 290 27.65 11.28 0.90
N GLU A 291 28.81 11.96 1.00
CA GLU A 291 29.41 12.78 -0.06
C GLU A 291 29.56 11.99 -1.37
N THR A 292 29.91 10.71 -1.31
CA THR A 292 30.00 9.87 -2.51
C THR A 292 28.65 9.69 -3.20
N GLU A 293 27.57 9.49 -2.44
CA GLU A 293 26.22 9.32 -2.96
C GLU A 293 25.62 10.66 -3.41
N ASP A 294 25.87 11.73 -2.66
CA ASP A 294 25.49 13.10 -3.01
C ASP A 294 26.14 13.53 -4.34
N ASN A 295 27.45 13.35 -4.49
CA ASN A 295 28.16 13.66 -5.74
C ASN A 295 27.59 12.87 -6.92
N LYS A 296 27.34 11.55 -6.76
CA LYS A 296 26.72 10.74 -7.82
C LYS A 296 25.30 11.20 -8.15
N TYR A 297 24.57 11.69 -7.16
CA TYR A 297 23.24 12.24 -7.36
C TYR A 297 23.31 13.47 -8.25
N TYR A 298 24.11 14.46 -7.89
CA TYR A 298 24.27 15.71 -8.67
C TYR A 298 24.89 15.47 -10.05
N ASP A 299 25.87 14.57 -10.16
CA ASP A 299 26.56 14.30 -11.43
C ASP A 299 25.65 13.68 -12.49
N SER A 300 24.68 12.85 -12.09
CA SER A 300 23.93 12.04 -13.06
C SER A 300 22.57 11.51 -12.65
N ALA A 301 22.31 11.28 -11.35
CA ALA A 301 21.07 10.66 -10.93
C ALA A 301 19.90 11.64 -10.92
N GLU A 302 20.13 12.90 -10.55
CA GLU A 302 19.09 13.94 -10.52
C GLU A 302 18.45 14.14 -11.90
N LYS A 303 19.28 14.32 -12.94
CA LYS A 303 18.80 14.49 -14.32
C LYS A 303 17.98 13.29 -14.81
N GLU A 304 18.41 12.08 -14.47
CA GLU A 304 17.65 10.87 -14.79
C GLU A 304 16.31 10.84 -14.04
N LEU A 305 16.34 11.14 -12.74
CA LEU A 305 15.17 11.11 -11.87
C LEU A 305 14.10 12.10 -12.33
N LEU A 306 14.47 13.35 -12.62
CA LEU A 306 13.54 14.36 -13.11
C LEU A 306 12.97 14.00 -14.49
N GLY A 307 13.80 13.50 -15.40
CA GLY A 307 13.33 13.03 -16.71
C GLY A 307 12.37 11.84 -16.59
N LYS A 308 12.63 10.91 -15.66
CA LYS A 308 11.75 9.77 -15.37
C LYS A 308 10.45 10.19 -14.71
N LEU A 309 10.49 11.15 -13.79
CA LEU A 309 9.30 11.73 -13.18
C LEU A 309 8.42 12.41 -14.25
N TYR A 310 9.01 13.23 -15.12
CA TYR A 310 8.27 13.87 -16.21
C TYR A 310 7.60 12.84 -17.14
N GLN A 311 8.34 11.83 -17.56
CA GLN A 311 7.81 10.73 -18.38
C GLN A 311 6.64 10.02 -17.67
N PHE A 312 6.81 9.70 -16.40
CA PHE A 312 5.77 9.05 -15.58
C PHE A 312 4.50 9.89 -15.49
N VAL A 313 4.61 11.21 -15.26
CA VAL A 313 3.44 12.10 -15.25
C VAL A 313 2.77 12.12 -16.63
N CYS A 314 3.54 12.18 -17.71
CA CYS A 314 3.00 12.21 -19.08
C CYS A 314 2.28 10.92 -19.47
N GLU A 315 2.79 9.76 -19.05
CA GLU A 315 2.17 8.45 -19.34
C GLU A 315 0.91 8.20 -18.50
N ASN A 316 0.73 8.94 -17.40
CA ASN A 316 -0.34 8.72 -16.43
C ASN A 316 -1.20 9.95 -16.19
N LYS A 317 -1.25 10.92 -17.12
CA LYS A 317 -1.98 12.20 -16.95
C LYS A 317 -3.42 12.00 -16.47
N ASP A 318 -4.14 11.04 -17.06
CA ASP A 318 -5.54 10.76 -16.74
C ASP A 318 -5.74 10.17 -15.32
N ARG A 319 -4.64 9.85 -14.62
CA ARG A 319 -4.65 9.29 -13.26
C ARG A 319 -4.33 10.32 -12.18
N PHE A 320 -3.96 11.56 -12.54
CA PHE A 320 -3.82 12.68 -11.61
C PHE A 320 -5.18 13.41 -11.48
N ARG A 321 -5.55 13.87 -10.28
CA ARG A 321 -6.92 14.33 -9.95
C ARG A 321 -7.01 15.68 -9.25
#